data_AF-A0A3S4I2V9-F1
#
_entry.id   AF-A0A3S4I2V9-F1
#
_cell.length_a   1.000
_cell.length_b   1.000
_cell.length_c   1.000
_cell.angle_alpha   90.00
_cell.angle_beta   90.00
_cell.angle_gamma   90.00
#
_symmetry.space_group_name_H-M   'P 1'
#
loop_
_entity.id
_entity.type
_entity.pdbx_description
1 polymer ?
#
loop_
_entity_poly.entity_id
_entity_poly.type
_entity_poly.pdbx_seq_one_letter_code
_entity_poly.pdbx_strand_id
1 'polypeptide(L)'
;MQDLKPINSPDSLFHDGNPATGELGTIVSADWLNGVQSAAQELLTVIKNSGQTPDSTRQDQLLQAVRNIAWGGNSKPTTLAGYGIAIASQAEAEAGTDNVKAMTPLRVEQALNAAGLSGYAKNIASGSLQTVRPNGLYHVDSSLVNGTPDKSNGMLLANFLNDKWGSQVYWMWGGATYEQRLQDGNWQPWVKLLKTGQQSTLADYGITDGASKAELQKSINDLVAGAPGALNTLQELAAALGNDANYAASITKQLSNKADKATTLAGYGIADGATVTQVNAAAPAGMVAYFAMKDAPAGWLIADGRTIARKDYPALFAAIGGLYGNGDGSTTFGLPNLCGEFIRGWDYGRGVDTNRNFGTLQTDGIKDHKHAGLINSPYGDNWNYIYGYKNNGPTAATGGIGAFPGVQTLPQIAPVSHDGNPNNAIQTYITLNASSETRPRNIALLACIKY
;
A
#
# COMPACT_ATOMS: atom_id res chain seq x y z
N MET A 1 -55.41 -1.19 94.49
CA MET A 1 -55.30 -0.49 95.78
C MET A 1 -55.94 0.88 95.73
N GLN A 2 -56.89 1.16 96.62
CA GLN A 2 -57.20 2.54 96.99
C GLN A 2 -55.95 3.09 97.68
N ASP A 3 -55.46 4.28 97.27
CA ASP A 3 -54.27 4.85 97.89
C ASP A 3 -54.46 4.93 99.40
N LEU A 4 -53.50 4.40 100.15
CA LEU A 4 -53.46 4.57 101.60
C LEU A 4 -53.37 6.06 101.87
N LYS A 5 -54.51 6.65 102.25
CA LYS A 5 -54.56 8.07 102.57
C LYS A 5 -53.63 8.33 103.76
N PRO A 6 -52.86 9.44 103.76
CA PRO A 6 -52.03 9.79 104.90
C PRO A 6 -52.89 9.94 106.16
N ILE A 7 -52.32 9.69 107.34
CA ILE A 7 -53.03 9.90 108.61
C ILE A 7 -53.35 11.39 108.76
N ASN A 8 -54.50 11.71 109.37
CA ASN A 8 -54.97 13.09 109.48
C ASN A 8 -54.26 13.84 110.62
N SER A 9 -52.96 14.08 110.45
CA SER A 9 -52.10 14.89 111.31
C SER A 9 -51.34 15.94 110.46
N PRO A 10 -50.82 17.03 111.06
CA PRO A 10 -50.20 18.13 110.31
C PRO A 10 -49.03 17.71 109.43
N ASP A 11 -48.31 16.65 109.79
CA ASP A 11 -47.17 16.10 109.07
C ASP A 11 -47.45 14.72 108.45
N SER A 12 -48.70 14.23 108.55
CA SER A 12 -49.10 12.91 108.07
C SER A 12 -48.39 11.73 108.75
N LEU A 13 -47.91 11.89 109.98
CA LEU A 13 -47.33 10.84 110.82
C LEU A 13 -48.12 10.63 112.11
N PHE A 14 -47.92 9.47 112.75
CA PHE A 14 -48.49 9.18 114.07
C PHE A 14 -47.65 9.82 115.17
N HIS A 15 -48.31 10.57 116.06
CA HIS A 15 -47.73 11.14 117.28
C HIS A 15 -48.39 10.55 118.53
N ASP A 16 -47.59 10.34 119.57
CA ASP A 16 -48.11 10.01 120.90
C ASP A 16 -48.73 11.25 121.55
N GLY A 17 -49.74 11.04 122.41
CA GLY A 17 -50.28 12.11 123.23
C GLY A 17 -49.32 12.46 124.37
N ASN A 18 -49.35 13.71 124.83
CA ASN A 18 -48.60 14.17 125.99
C ASN A 18 -49.55 14.52 127.15
N PRO A 19 -49.68 13.65 128.17
CA PRO A 19 -50.58 13.86 129.30
C PRO A 19 -50.24 15.10 130.14
N ALA A 20 -48.97 15.53 130.14
CA ALA A 20 -48.53 16.69 130.91
C ALA A 20 -48.96 18.03 130.29
N THR A 21 -49.13 18.06 128.96
CA THR A 21 -49.56 19.26 128.21
C THR A 21 -51.03 19.20 127.80
N GLY A 22 -51.68 18.05 127.97
CA GLY A 22 -53.05 17.80 127.50
C GLY A 22 -53.14 17.56 125.98
N GLU A 23 -52.01 17.40 125.29
CA GLU A 23 -51.97 17.12 123.86
C GLU A 23 -52.41 15.67 123.60
N LEU A 24 -53.45 15.51 122.79
CA LEU A 24 -53.98 14.19 122.45
C LEU A 24 -53.12 13.56 121.35
N GLY A 25 -52.91 12.24 121.45
CA GLY A 25 -52.21 11.49 120.42
C GLY A 25 -52.98 11.47 119.11
N THR A 26 -52.27 11.15 118.03
CA THR A 26 -52.88 11.04 116.70
C THR A 26 -53.92 9.93 116.70
N ILE A 27 -55.18 10.31 116.45
CA ILE A 27 -56.29 9.37 116.40
C ILE A 27 -56.17 8.58 115.09
N VAL A 28 -56.12 7.26 115.21
CA VAL A 28 -56.17 6.37 114.04
C VAL A 28 -57.59 6.44 113.44
N SER A 29 -57.72 7.08 112.28
CA SER A 29 -59.04 7.26 111.65
C SER A 29 -59.55 5.96 111.03
N ALA A 30 -60.88 5.81 110.97
CA ALA A 30 -61.51 4.69 110.28
C ALA A 30 -61.08 4.62 108.81
N ASP A 31 -60.92 5.77 108.14
CA ASP A 31 -60.45 5.84 106.75
C ASP A 31 -59.06 5.22 106.58
N TRP A 32 -58.13 5.50 107.50
CA TRP A 32 -56.78 4.93 107.46
C TRP A 32 -56.80 3.43 107.76
N LEU A 33 -57.49 2.99 108.83
CA LEU A 33 -57.60 1.56 109.18
C LEU A 33 -58.32 0.74 108.10
N ASN A 34 -59.37 1.29 107.48
CA ASN A 34 -60.07 0.64 106.37
C ASN A 34 -59.15 0.53 105.14
N GLY A 35 -58.33 1.54 104.87
CA GLY A 35 -57.30 1.48 103.82
C GLY A 35 -56.29 0.36 104.07
N VAL A 36 -55.76 0.24 105.30
CA VAL A 36 -54.84 -0.84 105.69
C VAL A 36 -55.52 -2.20 105.61
N GLN A 37 -56.76 -2.32 106.09
CA GLN A 37 -57.54 -3.56 106.00
C GLN A 37 -57.78 -3.97 104.54
N SER A 38 -58.09 -3.03 103.65
CA SER A 38 -58.27 -3.29 102.21
C SER A 38 -56.97 -3.78 101.56
N ALA A 39 -55.83 -3.15 101.86
CA ALA A 39 -54.53 -3.58 101.34
C ALA A 39 -54.15 -4.99 101.85
N ALA A 40 -54.41 -5.26 103.13
CA ALA A 40 -54.20 -6.58 103.71
C ALA A 40 -55.11 -7.64 103.07
N GLN A 41 -56.37 -7.32 102.76
CA GLN A 41 -57.30 -8.21 102.06
C GLN A 41 -56.85 -8.50 100.61
N GLU A 42 -56.24 -7.54 99.91
CA GLU A 42 -55.69 -7.74 98.57
C GLU A 42 -54.52 -8.75 98.59
N LEU A 43 -53.59 -8.60 99.54
CA LEU A 43 -52.50 -9.57 99.76
C LEU A 43 -53.04 -10.94 100.19
N LEU A 44 -54.08 -10.97 101.03
CA LEU A 44 -54.74 -12.20 101.46
C LEU A 44 -55.41 -12.93 100.28
N THR A 45 -55.95 -12.17 99.32
CA THR A 45 -56.54 -12.71 98.10
C THR A 45 -55.49 -13.39 97.23
N VAL A 46 -54.29 -12.81 97.12
CA VAL A 46 -53.16 -13.45 96.43
C VAL A 46 -52.76 -14.77 97.11
N ILE A 47 -52.69 -14.80 98.44
CA ILE A 47 -52.39 -16.02 99.21
C ILE A 47 -53.46 -17.09 98.97
N LYS A 48 -54.74 -16.73 99.07
CA LYS A 48 -55.87 -17.66 98.86
C LYS A 48 -55.94 -18.18 97.42
N ASN A 49 -55.76 -17.32 96.43
CA ASN A 49 -55.76 -17.71 95.01
C ASN A 49 -54.59 -18.63 94.66
N SER A 50 -53.48 -18.57 95.41
CA SER A 50 -52.40 -19.55 95.27
C SER A 50 -52.70 -20.92 95.88
N GLY A 51 -53.90 -21.13 96.45
CA GLY A 51 -54.33 -22.37 97.10
C GLY A 51 -53.87 -22.51 98.57
N GLN A 52 -53.26 -21.48 99.15
CA GLN A 52 -52.79 -21.50 100.54
C GLN A 52 -53.89 -21.05 101.51
N THR A 53 -53.91 -21.66 102.70
CA THR A 53 -54.68 -21.17 103.85
C THR A 53 -53.85 -20.14 104.62
N PRO A 54 -54.32 -18.90 104.82
CA PRO A 54 -53.58 -17.88 105.55
C PRO A 54 -53.31 -18.26 107.01
N ASP A 55 -52.06 -18.09 107.43
CA ASP A 55 -51.53 -18.42 108.76
C ASP A 55 -50.76 -17.22 109.34
N SER A 56 -51.20 -16.67 110.46
CA SER A 56 -50.57 -15.51 111.09
C SER A 56 -49.15 -15.77 111.60
N THR A 57 -48.72 -17.03 111.70
CA THR A 57 -47.38 -17.40 112.18
C THR A 57 -46.32 -17.43 111.07
N ARG A 58 -46.73 -17.40 109.80
CA ARG A 58 -45.84 -17.52 108.64
C ARG A 58 -45.59 -16.20 107.92
N GLN A 59 -44.32 -15.86 107.75
CA GLN A 59 -43.89 -14.62 107.07
C GLN A 59 -43.54 -14.80 105.58
N ASP A 60 -43.65 -16.02 105.04
CA ASP A 60 -43.23 -16.35 103.66
C ASP A 60 -44.40 -16.66 102.71
N GLN A 61 -45.64 -16.59 103.18
CA GLN A 61 -46.84 -17.01 102.43
C GLN A 61 -47.05 -16.22 101.16
N LEU A 62 -46.83 -14.89 101.20
CA LEU A 62 -46.93 -14.05 100.02
C LEU A 62 -45.87 -14.42 98.98
N LEU A 63 -44.64 -14.67 99.42
CA LEU A 63 -43.56 -15.11 98.54
C LEU A 63 -43.87 -16.47 97.90
N GLN A 64 -44.36 -17.44 98.68
CA GLN A 64 -44.78 -18.74 98.16
C GLN A 64 -45.98 -18.60 97.22
N ALA A 65 -46.92 -17.70 97.51
CA ALA A 65 -48.08 -17.45 96.68
C ALA A 65 -47.69 -16.91 95.30
N VAL A 66 -46.80 -15.91 95.28
CA VAL A 66 -46.25 -15.35 94.04
C VAL A 66 -45.48 -16.40 93.25
N ARG A 67 -44.65 -17.23 93.90
CA ARG A 67 -43.92 -18.32 93.23
C ARG A 67 -44.86 -19.36 92.64
N ASN A 68 -45.90 -19.76 93.38
CA ASN A 68 -46.88 -20.73 92.90
C ASN A 68 -47.71 -20.18 91.73
N ILE A 69 -48.13 -18.92 91.78
CA ILE A 69 -48.87 -18.28 90.68
C ILE A 69 -47.98 -18.11 89.45
N ALA A 70 -46.72 -17.71 89.63
CA ALA A 70 -45.81 -17.47 88.51
C ALA A 70 -45.35 -18.77 87.84
N TRP A 71 -45.06 -19.81 88.62
CA TRP A 71 -44.32 -20.99 88.17
C TRP A 71 -44.95 -22.34 88.55
N GLY A 72 -46.08 -22.36 89.26
CA GLY A 72 -46.73 -23.59 89.73
C GLY A 72 -46.00 -24.33 90.85
N GLY A 73 -45.00 -23.70 91.51
CA GLY A 73 -44.25 -24.32 92.61
C GLY A 73 -43.20 -23.43 93.26
N ASN A 74 -42.38 -24.02 94.15
CA ASN A 74 -41.43 -23.29 95.02
C ASN A 74 -40.16 -22.79 94.32
N SER A 75 -39.85 -23.29 93.12
CA SER A 75 -38.63 -23.00 92.36
C SER A 75 -38.95 -22.77 90.89
N LYS A 76 -38.13 -21.95 90.22
CA LYS A 76 -38.28 -21.68 88.79
C LYS A 76 -38.05 -22.96 87.99
N PRO A 77 -38.99 -23.38 87.13
CA PRO A 77 -38.82 -24.55 86.29
C PRO A 77 -37.60 -24.42 85.39
N THR A 78 -36.88 -25.53 85.19
CA THR A 78 -35.75 -25.64 84.26
C THR A 78 -36.13 -26.32 82.94
N THR A 79 -37.38 -26.76 82.81
CA THR A 79 -37.91 -27.45 81.62
C THR A 79 -39.20 -26.79 81.13
N LEU A 80 -39.46 -26.89 79.82
CA LEU A 80 -40.70 -26.42 79.19
C LEU A 80 -41.95 -27.06 79.81
N ALA A 81 -41.88 -28.36 80.12
CA ALA A 81 -42.96 -29.08 80.78
C ALA A 81 -43.30 -28.50 82.16
N GLY A 82 -42.29 -28.04 82.91
CA GLY A 82 -42.52 -27.37 84.19
C GLY A 82 -43.17 -25.98 84.07
N TYR A 83 -43.15 -25.37 82.88
CA TYR A 83 -43.94 -24.17 82.55
C TYR A 83 -45.33 -24.49 81.99
N GLY A 84 -45.72 -25.77 81.94
CA GLY A 84 -46.99 -26.21 81.34
C GLY A 84 -46.99 -26.24 79.80
N ILE A 85 -45.82 -26.10 79.15
CA ILE A 85 -45.71 -26.17 77.69
C ILE A 85 -45.56 -27.63 77.29
N ALA A 86 -46.59 -28.17 76.64
CA ALA A 86 -46.58 -29.54 76.13
C ALA A 86 -45.59 -29.68 74.96
N ILE A 87 -44.79 -30.75 74.99
CA ILE A 87 -43.85 -31.11 73.94
C ILE A 87 -44.48 -32.17 73.04
N ALA A 88 -44.33 -32.04 71.72
CA ALA A 88 -44.80 -33.04 70.78
C ALA A 88 -44.12 -34.41 71.02
N SER A 89 -44.89 -35.49 70.90
CA SER A 89 -44.34 -36.84 70.77
C SER A 89 -43.64 -37.02 69.42
N GLN A 90 -42.92 -38.14 69.25
CA GLN A 90 -42.26 -38.43 67.97
C GLN A 90 -43.28 -38.52 66.83
N ALA A 91 -44.35 -39.28 67.03
CA ALA A 91 -45.37 -39.49 66.01
C ALA A 91 -46.05 -38.18 65.61
N GLU A 92 -46.32 -37.30 66.58
CA GLU A 92 -46.91 -35.98 66.32
C GLU A 92 -45.94 -35.06 65.56
N ALA A 93 -44.66 -35.09 65.93
CA ALA A 93 -43.60 -34.35 65.24
C ALA A 93 -43.42 -34.80 63.78
N GLU A 94 -43.42 -36.12 63.54
CA GLU A 94 -43.27 -36.71 62.21
C GLU A 94 -44.51 -36.53 61.34
N ALA A 95 -45.72 -36.55 61.94
CA ALA A 95 -46.97 -36.31 61.23
C ALA A 95 -47.23 -34.82 60.92
N GLY A 96 -46.70 -33.90 61.74
CA GLY A 96 -46.84 -32.45 61.53
C GLY A 96 -48.29 -31.93 61.66
N THR A 97 -49.14 -32.60 62.44
CA THR A 97 -50.59 -32.29 62.51
C THR A 97 -51.00 -31.37 63.67
N ASP A 98 -50.08 -31.01 64.57
CA ASP A 98 -50.36 -30.25 65.80
C ASP A 98 -49.57 -28.93 65.82
N ASN A 99 -50.28 -27.80 65.85
CA ASN A 99 -49.71 -26.45 65.89
C ASN A 99 -49.61 -25.86 67.32
N VAL A 100 -50.04 -26.59 68.34
CA VAL A 100 -50.13 -26.13 69.74
C VAL A 100 -48.96 -26.61 70.57
N LYS A 101 -48.43 -27.81 70.29
CA LYS A 101 -47.29 -28.39 71.03
C LYS A 101 -45.95 -27.86 70.53
N ALA A 102 -45.02 -27.63 71.46
CA ALA A 102 -43.67 -27.19 71.13
C ALA A 102 -42.79 -28.35 70.65
N MET A 103 -41.84 -28.04 69.76
CA MET A 103 -40.85 -28.98 69.22
C MET A 103 -39.51 -28.79 69.92
N THR A 104 -38.91 -29.89 70.42
CA THR A 104 -37.51 -29.86 70.84
C THR A 104 -36.59 -30.01 69.62
N PRO A 105 -35.30 -29.64 69.71
CA PRO A 105 -34.34 -29.89 68.64
C PRO A 105 -34.34 -31.34 68.14
N LEU A 106 -34.49 -32.32 69.05
CA LEU A 106 -34.62 -33.74 68.68
C LEU A 106 -35.90 -34.03 67.89
N ARG A 107 -37.05 -33.45 68.27
CA ARG A 107 -38.29 -33.63 67.49
C ARG A 107 -38.18 -33.01 66.11
N VAL A 108 -37.51 -31.85 65.99
CA VAL A 108 -37.24 -31.22 64.68
C VAL A 108 -36.38 -32.15 63.83
N GLU A 109 -35.30 -32.70 64.37
CA GLU A 109 -34.46 -33.66 63.67
C GLU A 109 -35.23 -34.92 63.24
N GLN A 110 -36.08 -35.47 64.10
CA GLN A 110 -36.92 -36.63 63.78
C GLN A 110 -37.93 -36.32 62.66
N ALA A 111 -38.60 -35.16 62.72
CA ALA A 111 -39.53 -34.72 61.68
C ALA A 111 -38.82 -34.52 60.32
N LEU A 112 -37.64 -33.89 60.32
CA LEU A 112 -36.82 -33.73 59.11
C LEU A 112 -36.34 -35.08 58.57
N ASN A 113 -36.04 -36.06 59.43
CA ASN A 113 -35.63 -37.41 59.04
C ASN A 113 -36.81 -38.20 58.44
N ALA A 114 -38.01 -38.07 59.01
CA ALA A 114 -39.22 -38.71 58.50
C ALA A 114 -39.65 -38.12 57.14
N ALA A 115 -39.54 -36.80 56.98
CA ALA A 115 -39.66 -36.14 55.68
C ALA A 115 -38.49 -36.47 54.72
N GLY A 116 -37.45 -37.13 55.23
CA GLY A 116 -36.25 -37.54 54.52
C GLY A 116 -35.31 -36.39 54.13
N LEU A 117 -35.58 -35.17 54.58
CA LEU A 117 -34.79 -33.97 54.31
C LEU A 117 -33.48 -33.91 55.11
N SER A 118 -33.33 -34.70 56.16
CA SER A 118 -32.09 -34.76 56.95
C SER A 118 -31.29 -36.03 56.66
N GLY A 119 -29.98 -35.85 56.45
CA GLY A 119 -29.01 -36.93 56.22
C GLY A 119 -28.22 -36.80 54.91
N TYR A 120 -27.00 -37.33 54.92
CA TYR A 120 -26.25 -37.63 53.70
C TYR A 120 -27.07 -38.55 52.79
N ALA A 121 -26.91 -38.41 51.47
CA ALA A 121 -27.59 -39.26 50.50
C ALA A 121 -27.43 -40.75 50.88
N LYS A 122 -28.56 -41.48 51.00
CA LYS A 122 -28.52 -42.88 51.45
C LYS A 122 -27.94 -43.76 50.35
N ASN A 123 -27.07 -44.69 50.73
CA ASN A 123 -26.60 -45.73 49.81
C ASN A 123 -27.80 -46.57 49.35
N ILE A 124 -28.00 -46.66 48.03
CA ILE A 124 -28.95 -47.61 47.44
C ILE A 124 -28.36 -49.02 47.56
N ALA A 125 -29.20 -50.02 47.80
CA ALA A 125 -28.86 -51.44 47.59
C ALA A 125 -29.66 -51.98 46.40
N SER A 126 -29.15 -53.01 45.73
CA SER A 126 -29.80 -53.62 44.55
C SER A 126 -31.28 -53.94 44.84
N GLY A 127 -32.18 -53.48 43.96
CA GLY A 127 -33.65 -53.62 44.11
C GLY A 127 -34.36 -52.48 44.86
N SER A 128 -33.64 -51.60 45.56
CA SER A 128 -34.25 -50.46 46.30
C SER A 128 -34.75 -49.32 45.41
N LEU A 129 -34.45 -49.34 44.11
CA LEU A 129 -34.82 -48.30 43.14
C LEU A 129 -36.32 -48.26 42.80
N GLN A 130 -37.05 -49.34 43.11
CA GLN A 130 -38.48 -49.46 42.85
C GLN A 130 -39.34 -48.90 43.99
N THR A 131 -38.74 -48.58 45.13
CA THR A 131 -39.47 -48.05 46.29
C THR A 131 -39.42 -46.53 46.27
N VAL A 132 -40.58 -45.88 46.12
CA VAL A 132 -40.70 -44.43 46.35
C VAL A 132 -40.28 -44.14 47.78
N ARG A 133 -39.23 -43.33 47.99
CA ARG A 133 -38.86 -42.87 49.33
C ARG A 133 -38.92 -41.34 49.41
N PRO A 134 -39.26 -40.78 50.59
CA PRO A 134 -39.72 -39.39 50.71
C PRO A 134 -38.76 -38.30 50.24
N ASN A 135 -37.44 -38.57 50.19
CA ASN A 135 -36.46 -37.50 49.93
C ASN A 135 -35.87 -37.45 48.54
N GLY A 136 -36.08 -38.47 47.71
CA GLY A 136 -35.58 -38.51 46.34
C GLY A 136 -34.05 -38.40 46.17
N LEU A 137 -33.26 -38.29 47.26
CA LEU A 137 -31.82 -38.06 47.25
C LEU A 137 -31.06 -39.34 47.63
N TYR A 138 -30.33 -39.89 46.68
CA TYR A 138 -29.65 -41.16 46.85
C TYR A 138 -28.18 -41.12 46.41
N HIS A 139 -27.33 -41.81 47.15
CA HIS A 139 -25.96 -42.12 46.74
C HIS A 139 -25.99 -43.49 46.09
N VAL A 140 -25.40 -43.59 44.89
CA VAL A 140 -25.45 -44.83 44.12
C VAL A 140 -24.05 -45.23 43.72
N ASP A 141 -23.70 -46.46 44.08
CA ASP A 141 -22.51 -47.13 43.58
C ASP A 141 -22.67 -47.44 42.08
N SER A 142 -21.56 -47.42 41.37
CA SER A 142 -21.48 -47.74 39.94
C SER A 142 -22.23 -49.01 39.51
N SER A 143 -22.28 -50.04 40.37
CA SER A 143 -22.90 -51.33 40.07
C SER A 143 -24.43 -51.34 40.17
N LEU A 144 -25.03 -50.31 40.77
CA LEU A 144 -26.43 -50.32 41.20
C LEU A 144 -27.38 -49.51 40.31
N VAL A 145 -26.87 -48.73 39.36
CA VAL A 145 -27.71 -48.07 38.35
C VAL A 145 -27.82 -48.97 37.13
N ASN A 146 -28.99 -49.57 36.93
CA ASN A 146 -29.23 -50.47 35.81
C ASN A 146 -29.50 -49.69 34.51
N GLY A 147 -28.89 -50.14 33.41
CA GLY A 147 -29.10 -49.57 32.07
C GLY A 147 -28.43 -48.23 31.81
N THR A 148 -27.69 -47.63 32.77
CA THR A 148 -26.92 -46.41 32.47
C THR A 148 -25.79 -46.73 31.50
N PRO A 149 -25.52 -45.82 30.54
CA PRO A 149 -24.44 -46.02 29.56
C PRO A 149 -23.06 -46.16 30.20
N ASP A 150 -22.81 -45.42 31.28
CA ASP A 150 -21.58 -45.54 32.09
C ASP A 150 -21.92 -45.88 33.55
N LYS A 151 -20.97 -46.50 34.26
CA LYS A 151 -21.11 -46.92 35.66
C LYS A 151 -20.00 -46.28 36.50
N SER A 152 -20.34 -45.34 37.37
CA SER A 152 -19.40 -44.71 38.32
C SER A 152 -20.10 -44.39 39.65
N ASN A 153 -19.39 -43.90 40.66
CA ASN A 153 -20.06 -43.39 41.85
C ASN A 153 -20.69 -42.02 41.54
N GLY A 154 -21.86 -41.77 42.11
CA GLY A 154 -22.56 -40.52 41.87
C GLY A 154 -23.84 -40.37 42.68
N MET A 155 -24.55 -39.29 42.40
CA MET A 155 -25.82 -38.95 43.05
C MET A 155 -26.97 -39.27 42.10
N LEU A 156 -27.98 -39.98 42.60
CA LEU A 156 -29.23 -40.20 41.90
C LEU A 156 -30.35 -39.40 42.59
N LEU A 157 -31.02 -38.58 41.79
CA LEU A 157 -32.24 -37.89 42.13
C LEU A 157 -33.40 -38.65 41.50
N ALA A 158 -34.34 -39.13 42.30
CA ALA A 158 -35.55 -39.77 41.80
C ALA A 158 -36.77 -38.94 42.19
N ASN A 159 -37.58 -38.59 41.20
CA ASN A 159 -38.84 -37.90 41.38
C ASN A 159 -39.96 -38.75 40.77
N PHE A 160 -40.90 -39.19 41.60
CA PHE A 160 -42.03 -40.01 41.16
C PHE A 160 -43.32 -39.21 41.35
N LEU A 161 -44.10 -39.07 40.28
CA LEU A 161 -45.47 -38.58 40.39
C LEU A 161 -46.41 -39.69 40.85
N ASN A 162 -46.19 -40.91 40.35
CA ASN A 162 -46.88 -42.14 40.75
C ASN A 162 -46.07 -43.37 40.27
N ASP A 163 -46.69 -44.55 40.34
CA ASP A 163 -46.15 -45.82 39.87
C ASP A 163 -45.95 -45.91 38.35
N LYS A 164 -46.56 -45.00 37.58
CA LYS A 164 -46.48 -44.95 36.12
C LYS A 164 -45.63 -43.81 35.57
N TRP A 165 -45.43 -42.76 36.36
CA TRP A 165 -44.84 -41.49 35.90
C TRP A 165 -43.78 -41.00 36.87
N GLY A 166 -42.59 -40.71 36.35
CA GLY A 166 -41.47 -40.21 37.13
C GLY A 166 -40.23 -39.96 36.30
N SER A 167 -39.17 -39.52 36.95
CA SER A 167 -37.87 -39.26 36.35
C SER A 167 -36.76 -39.58 37.32
N GLN A 168 -35.64 -40.02 36.78
CA GLN A 168 -34.39 -40.16 37.49
C GLN A 168 -33.31 -39.32 36.82
N VAL A 169 -32.54 -38.59 37.61
CA VAL A 169 -31.35 -37.87 37.17
C VAL A 169 -30.16 -38.45 37.92
N TYR A 170 -29.17 -38.95 37.18
CA TYR A 170 -27.96 -39.52 37.72
C TYR A 170 -26.78 -38.62 37.37
N TRP A 171 -26.19 -38.01 38.41
CA TRP A 171 -25.02 -37.18 38.30
C TRP A 171 -23.78 -37.95 38.73
N MET A 172 -22.93 -38.30 37.77
CA MET A 172 -21.67 -39.01 38.04
C MET A 172 -20.62 -38.05 38.57
N TRP A 173 -19.91 -38.46 39.62
CA TRP A 173 -18.76 -37.68 40.12
C TRP A 173 -17.65 -37.64 39.07
N GLY A 174 -17.23 -36.42 38.71
CA GLY A 174 -16.23 -36.18 37.67
C GLY A 174 -16.67 -36.65 36.27
N GLY A 175 -17.97 -36.95 36.08
CA GLY A 175 -18.51 -37.62 34.90
C GLY A 175 -19.63 -36.82 34.22
N ALA A 176 -20.42 -37.55 33.44
CA ALA A 176 -21.60 -37.03 32.75
C ALA A 176 -22.86 -37.06 33.62
N THR A 177 -23.86 -36.26 33.26
CA THR A 177 -25.20 -36.33 33.86
C THR A 177 -26.13 -37.05 32.90
N TYR A 178 -26.93 -37.98 33.43
CA TYR A 178 -27.91 -38.75 32.68
C TYR A 178 -29.32 -38.54 33.26
N GLU A 179 -30.35 -38.55 32.42
CA GLU A 179 -31.76 -38.57 32.81
C GLU A 179 -32.45 -39.78 32.19
N GLN A 180 -33.34 -40.43 32.92
CA GLN A 180 -34.34 -41.33 32.34
C GLN A 180 -35.72 -41.03 32.88
N ARG A 181 -36.75 -41.39 32.12
CA ARG A 181 -38.16 -41.16 32.48
C ARG A 181 -38.88 -42.48 32.67
N LEU A 182 -39.74 -42.55 33.68
CA LEU A 182 -40.74 -43.60 33.82
C LEU A 182 -41.99 -43.12 33.09
N GLN A 183 -42.40 -43.86 32.06
CA GLN A 183 -43.57 -43.55 31.25
C GLN A 183 -44.45 -44.80 31.19
N ASP A 184 -45.70 -44.68 31.64
CA ASP A 184 -46.66 -45.78 31.75
C ASP A 184 -46.07 -47.04 32.45
N GLY A 185 -45.29 -46.82 33.51
CA GLY A 185 -44.66 -47.88 34.30
C GLY A 185 -43.42 -48.51 33.66
N ASN A 186 -42.97 -48.00 32.51
CA ASN A 186 -41.77 -48.47 31.81
C ASN A 186 -40.67 -47.42 31.80
N TRP A 187 -39.48 -47.81 32.23
CA TRP A 187 -38.30 -46.93 32.16
C TRP A 187 -37.84 -46.76 30.71
N GLN A 188 -37.78 -45.51 30.28
CA GLN A 188 -37.19 -45.13 29.01
C GLN A 188 -35.65 -45.23 29.09
N PRO A 189 -34.96 -45.39 27.95
CA PRO A 189 -33.51 -45.37 27.92
C PRO A 189 -32.94 -44.08 28.53
N TRP A 190 -31.79 -44.21 29.19
CA TRP A 190 -31.05 -43.06 29.71
C TRP A 190 -30.59 -42.13 28.58
N VAL A 191 -30.88 -40.84 28.76
CA VAL A 191 -30.44 -39.74 27.91
C VAL A 191 -29.29 -39.01 28.60
N LYS A 192 -28.19 -38.83 27.89
CA LYS A 192 -27.04 -38.05 28.38
C LYS A 192 -27.36 -36.55 28.27
N LEU A 193 -27.43 -35.85 29.40
CA LEU A 193 -27.71 -34.41 29.46
C LEU A 193 -26.45 -33.55 29.34
N LEU A 194 -25.36 -33.98 29.98
CA LEU A 194 -24.09 -33.24 30.00
C LEU A 194 -22.95 -34.21 29.78
N LYS A 195 -22.06 -33.93 28.83
CA LYS A 195 -20.78 -34.64 28.67
C LYS A 195 -19.79 -34.23 29.75
N THR A 196 -18.81 -35.09 30.00
CA THR A 196 -17.72 -34.85 30.95
C THR A 196 -16.86 -33.65 30.51
N GLY A 197 -16.66 -32.67 31.40
CA GLY A 197 -15.81 -31.49 31.15
C GLY A 197 -16.54 -30.25 30.61
N GLN A 198 -15.81 -29.15 30.40
CA GLN A 198 -16.34 -27.97 29.71
C GLN A 198 -16.68 -28.34 28.27
N GLN A 199 -17.93 -28.12 27.86
CA GLN A 199 -18.34 -28.32 26.47
C GLN A 199 -17.53 -27.37 25.58
N SER A 200 -16.82 -27.93 24.60
CA SER A 200 -15.89 -27.16 23.75
C SER A 200 -16.35 -27.07 22.30
N THR A 201 -17.44 -27.75 21.94
CA THR A 201 -18.03 -27.72 20.59
C THR A 201 -19.52 -27.42 20.63
N LEU A 202 -20.05 -26.82 19.55
CA LEU A 202 -21.48 -26.56 19.35
C LEU A 202 -22.32 -27.84 19.47
N ALA A 203 -21.80 -28.96 18.98
CA ALA A 203 -22.45 -30.27 19.08
C ALA A 203 -22.58 -30.77 20.53
N ASP A 204 -21.67 -30.38 21.43
CA ASP A 204 -21.76 -30.72 22.85
C ASP A 204 -22.88 -29.97 23.59
N TYR A 205 -23.41 -28.91 22.99
CA TYR A 205 -24.60 -28.18 23.44
C TYR A 205 -25.88 -28.62 22.71
N GLY A 206 -25.82 -29.61 21.82
CA GLY A 206 -26.96 -30.06 21.01
C GLY A 206 -27.30 -29.14 19.84
N ILE A 207 -26.43 -28.20 19.48
CA ILE A 207 -26.59 -27.32 18.32
C ILE A 207 -26.10 -28.09 17.09
N THR A 208 -27.04 -28.52 16.24
CA THR A 208 -26.77 -29.36 15.05
C THR A 208 -26.78 -28.57 13.74
N ASP A 209 -27.31 -27.35 13.76
CA ASP A 209 -27.42 -26.40 12.65
C ASP A 209 -26.34 -25.30 12.67
N GLY A 210 -25.44 -25.33 13.65
CA GLY A 210 -24.32 -24.41 13.75
C GLY A 210 -23.24 -24.72 12.71
N ALA A 211 -22.87 -23.74 11.88
CA ALA A 211 -21.78 -23.88 10.93
C ALA A 211 -20.46 -24.21 11.65
N SER A 212 -19.84 -25.33 11.31
CA SER A 212 -18.56 -25.75 11.86
C SER A 212 -17.42 -24.83 11.40
N LYS A 213 -16.32 -24.83 12.14
CA LYS A 213 -15.08 -24.13 11.73
C LYS A 213 -14.62 -24.56 10.33
N ALA A 214 -14.79 -25.84 9.98
CA ALA A 214 -14.44 -26.38 8.68
C ALA A 214 -15.36 -25.86 7.56
N GLU A 215 -16.67 -25.79 7.80
CA GLU A 215 -17.64 -25.26 6.83
C GLU A 215 -17.47 -23.76 6.61
N LEU A 216 -17.19 -23.00 7.67
CA LEU A 216 -16.86 -21.57 7.58
C LEU A 216 -15.55 -21.36 6.82
N GLN A 217 -14.50 -22.13 7.16
CA GLN A 217 -13.22 -22.06 6.45
C GLN A 217 -13.38 -22.45 4.97
N LYS A 218 -14.19 -23.48 4.68
CA LYS A 218 -14.51 -23.87 3.30
C LYS A 218 -15.26 -22.77 2.57
N SER A 219 -16.27 -22.16 3.20
CA SER A 219 -17.04 -21.06 2.59
C SER A 219 -16.17 -19.81 2.33
N ILE A 220 -15.25 -19.49 3.25
CA ILE A 220 -14.25 -18.42 3.06
C ILE A 220 -13.30 -18.79 1.92
N ASN A 221 -12.78 -20.02 1.91
CA ASN A 221 -11.89 -20.49 0.85
C ASN A 221 -12.59 -20.52 -0.51
N ASP A 222 -13.86 -20.94 -0.55
CA ASP A 222 -14.69 -20.95 -1.75
C ASP A 222 -15.03 -19.52 -2.21
N LEU A 223 -15.18 -18.55 -1.30
CA LEU A 223 -15.34 -17.13 -1.65
C LEU A 223 -14.04 -16.53 -2.19
N VAL A 224 -12.90 -16.85 -1.57
CA VAL A 224 -11.56 -16.41 -1.99
C VAL A 224 -11.20 -17.04 -3.34
N ALA A 225 -11.46 -18.33 -3.54
CA ALA A 225 -11.28 -19.02 -4.81
C ALA A 225 -12.34 -18.63 -5.85
N GLY A 226 -13.54 -18.32 -5.38
CA GLY A 226 -14.69 -17.80 -6.12
C GLY A 226 -14.63 -16.30 -6.40
N ALA A 227 -13.47 -15.66 -6.18
CA ALA A 227 -13.14 -14.35 -6.72
C ALA A 227 -12.26 -14.45 -8.01
N PRO A 228 -12.65 -15.20 -9.07
CA PRO A 228 -11.85 -15.34 -10.29
C PRO A 228 -11.89 -14.10 -11.19
N GLY A 229 -12.45 -12.98 -10.75
CA GLY A 229 -12.41 -11.71 -11.49
C GLY A 229 -11.27 -10.80 -11.04
N ALA A 230 -11.25 -10.45 -9.75
CA ALA A 230 -10.35 -9.43 -9.19
C ALA A 230 -8.96 -9.97 -8.81
N LEU A 231 -8.88 -11.21 -8.32
CA LEU A 231 -7.59 -11.83 -8.02
C LEU A 231 -6.91 -12.35 -9.28
N ASN A 232 -7.69 -12.85 -10.25
CA ASN A 232 -7.18 -13.18 -11.59
C ASN A 232 -6.65 -11.93 -12.29
N THR A 233 -7.34 -10.79 -12.26
CA THR A 233 -6.79 -9.55 -12.84
C THR A 233 -5.51 -9.09 -12.15
N LEU A 234 -5.42 -9.13 -10.82
CA LEU A 234 -4.17 -8.76 -10.15
C LEU A 234 -3.03 -9.74 -10.44
N GLN A 235 -3.33 -11.03 -10.58
CA GLN A 235 -2.34 -12.06 -10.95
C GLN A 235 -1.96 -12.00 -12.43
N GLU A 236 -2.91 -11.73 -13.32
CA GLU A 236 -2.68 -11.49 -14.74
C GLU A 236 -1.88 -10.21 -14.95
N LEU A 237 -2.18 -9.13 -14.21
CA LEU A 237 -1.41 -7.89 -14.21
C LEU A 237 0.01 -8.14 -13.67
N ALA A 238 0.15 -8.84 -12.53
CA ALA A 238 1.47 -9.17 -11.99
C ALA A 238 2.28 -10.04 -12.97
N ALA A 239 1.67 -11.06 -13.57
CA ALA A 239 2.30 -11.91 -14.58
C ALA A 239 2.65 -11.14 -15.86
N ALA A 240 1.76 -10.26 -16.34
CA ALA A 240 1.99 -9.41 -17.52
C ALA A 240 3.12 -8.40 -17.29
N LEU A 241 3.33 -7.98 -16.04
CA LEU A 241 4.45 -7.15 -15.60
C LEU A 241 5.69 -7.96 -15.17
N GLY A 242 5.68 -9.28 -15.40
CA GLY A 242 6.84 -10.17 -15.17
C GLY A 242 7.10 -10.53 -13.70
N ASN A 243 6.11 -10.39 -12.82
CA ASN A 243 6.22 -10.58 -11.37
C ASN A 243 7.38 -9.78 -10.74
N ASP A 244 7.68 -8.60 -11.29
CA ASP A 244 8.80 -7.79 -10.85
C ASP A 244 8.45 -6.99 -9.58
N ALA A 245 9.01 -7.42 -8.45
CA ALA A 245 8.88 -6.75 -7.15
C ALA A 245 9.39 -5.30 -7.15
N ASN A 246 10.21 -4.92 -8.13
CA ASN A 246 10.79 -3.59 -8.30
C ASN A 246 10.39 -2.96 -9.64
N TYR A 247 9.21 -3.30 -10.18
CA TYR A 247 8.74 -2.85 -11.50
C TYR A 247 9.01 -1.37 -11.81
N ALA A 248 8.72 -0.48 -10.86
CA ALA A 248 8.97 0.96 -11.02
C ALA A 248 10.47 1.27 -11.25
N ALA A 249 11.37 0.63 -10.52
CA ALA A 249 12.82 0.79 -10.68
C ALA A 249 13.32 0.16 -12.00
N SER A 250 12.80 -1.01 -12.38
CA SER A 250 13.16 -1.69 -13.62
C SER A 250 12.74 -0.91 -14.86
N ILE A 251 11.50 -0.41 -14.90
CA ILE A 251 11.03 0.48 -15.98
C ILE A 251 11.81 1.78 -15.97
N THR A 252 12.06 2.39 -14.82
CA THR A 252 12.89 3.60 -14.72
C THR A 252 14.28 3.35 -15.30
N LYS A 253 14.90 2.19 -15.01
CA LYS A 253 16.21 1.76 -15.56
C LYS A 253 16.17 1.53 -17.07
N GLN A 254 15.13 0.87 -17.58
CA GLN A 254 14.95 0.66 -19.02
C GLN A 254 14.73 1.98 -19.76
N LEU A 255 13.93 2.90 -19.21
CA LEU A 255 13.72 4.24 -19.75
C LEU A 255 14.99 5.09 -19.70
N SER A 256 15.76 5.03 -18.61
CA SER A 256 17.04 5.75 -18.53
C SER A 256 18.06 5.20 -19.53
N ASN A 257 18.08 3.89 -19.78
CA ASN A 257 18.90 3.31 -20.85
C ASN A 257 18.47 3.73 -22.28
N LYS A 258 17.21 4.17 -22.46
CA LYS A 258 16.70 4.68 -23.76
C LYS A 258 16.91 6.20 -23.91
N ALA A 259 17.21 6.92 -22.82
CA ALA A 259 17.21 8.38 -22.76
C ALA A 259 18.58 9.00 -22.45
N ASP A 260 19.65 8.20 -22.35
CA ASP A 260 20.99 8.75 -22.37
C ASP A 260 21.24 9.33 -23.76
N LYS A 261 21.17 10.66 -23.84
CA LYS A 261 21.46 11.50 -25.00
C LYS A 261 22.78 11.06 -25.65
N ALA A 262 22.69 10.17 -26.62
CA ALA A 262 23.78 9.96 -27.54
C ALA A 262 24.14 11.33 -28.16
N THR A 263 25.38 11.74 -28.02
CA THR A 263 25.90 12.98 -28.64
C THR A 263 26.36 12.74 -30.08
N THR A 264 26.27 11.50 -30.57
CA THR A 264 26.69 11.07 -31.90
C THR A 264 25.59 10.26 -32.58
N LEU A 265 25.54 10.31 -33.93
CA LEU A 265 24.62 9.50 -34.74
C LEU A 265 24.80 8.00 -34.46
N ALA A 266 26.03 7.55 -34.23
CA ALA A 266 26.36 6.18 -33.87
C ALA A 266 25.73 5.78 -32.51
N GLY A 267 25.68 6.69 -31.53
CA GLY A 267 25.01 6.42 -30.26
C GLY A 267 23.48 6.32 -30.37
N TYR A 268 22.89 6.85 -31.44
CA TYR A 268 21.47 6.61 -31.79
C TYR A 268 21.26 5.34 -32.63
N GLY A 269 22.32 4.58 -32.94
CA GLY A 269 22.25 3.38 -33.78
C GLY A 269 22.14 3.66 -35.28
N ILE A 270 22.38 4.92 -35.71
CA ILE A 270 22.39 5.30 -37.12
C ILE A 270 23.79 4.96 -37.67
N ALA A 271 23.88 3.85 -38.40
CA ALA A 271 25.15 3.30 -38.91
C ALA A 271 25.51 3.79 -40.33
N ASP A 272 24.58 4.43 -41.03
CA ASP A 272 24.68 4.90 -42.42
C ASP A 272 24.86 6.42 -42.55
N GLY A 273 25.01 7.13 -41.42
CA GLY A 273 25.25 8.58 -41.41
C GLY A 273 26.69 8.93 -41.81
N ALA A 274 26.84 9.83 -42.80
CA ALA A 274 28.15 10.37 -43.17
C ALA A 274 28.67 11.33 -42.08
N THR A 275 29.90 11.10 -41.61
CA THR A 275 30.58 11.99 -40.65
C THR A 275 31.06 13.27 -41.33
N VAL A 276 31.24 14.35 -40.55
CA VAL A 276 31.82 15.61 -41.04
C VAL A 276 33.18 15.37 -41.72
N THR A 277 34.00 14.45 -41.20
CA THR A 277 35.29 14.07 -41.80
C THR A 277 35.09 13.43 -43.18
N GLN A 278 34.14 12.51 -43.32
CA GLN A 278 33.86 11.85 -44.61
C GLN A 278 33.32 12.84 -45.64
N VAL A 279 32.44 13.76 -45.24
CA VAL A 279 31.91 14.81 -46.12
C VAL A 279 33.00 15.78 -46.56
N ASN A 280 33.88 16.21 -45.65
CA ASN A 280 34.99 17.10 -45.97
C ASN A 280 36.06 16.41 -46.84
N ALA A 281 36.27 15.10 -46.69
CA ALA A 281 37.18 14.35 -47.56
C ALA A 281 36.64 14.21 -49.00
N ALA A 282 35.33 14.13 -49.18
CA ALA A 282 34.71 14.00 -50.50
C ALA A 282 34.77 15.30 -51.33
N ALA A 283 34.70 16.47 -50.67
CA ALA A 283 34.85 17.78 -51.31
C ALA A 283 35.58 18.74 -50.35
N PRO A 284 36.91 18.71 -50.31
CA PRO A 284 37.69 19.56 -49.41
C PRO A 284 37.64 21.03 -49.85
N ALA A 285 37.78 21.94 -48.88
CA ALA A 285 37.90 23.37 -49.18
C ALA A 285 39.10 23.62 -50.11
N GLY A 286 38.92 24.50 -51.10
CA GLY A 286 39.90 24.75 -52.17
C GLY A 286 39.72 23.87 -53.42
N MET A 287 38.87 22.83 -53.36
CA MET A 287 38.51 22.05 -54.54
C MET A 287 37.80 22.93 -55.56
N VAL A 288 38.22 22.87 -56.83
CA VAL A 288 37.53 23.49 -57.96
C VAL A 288 36.69 22.45 -58.70
N ALA A 289 35.44 22.80 -59.00
CA ALA A 289 34.54 21.98 -59.79
C ALA A 289 33.77 22.82 -60.81
N TYR A 290 33.35 22.18 -61.90
CA TYR A 290 32.57 22.78 -62.97
C TYR A 290 31.12 22.34 -62.88
N PHE A 291 30.21 23.32 -62.81
CA PHE A 291 28.78 23.08 -62.67
C PHE A 291 28.02 23.47 -63.94
N ALA A 292 27.06 22.65 -64.36
CA ALA A 292 26.19 22.93 -65.50
C ALA A 292 25.06 23.93 -65.18
N MET A 293 24.99 24.42 -63.94
CA MET A 293 24.06 25.45 -63.48
C MET A 293 24.71 26.83 -63.50
N LYS A 294 23.88 27.88 -63.62
CA LYS A 294 24.32 29.28 -63.73
C LYS A 294 24.69 29.95 -62.39
N ASP A 295 24.22 29.39 -61.28
CA ASP A 295 24.46 29.91 -59.93
C ASP A 295 25.31 28.91 -59.14
N ALA A 296 26.12 29.38 -58.19
CA ALA A 296 26.91 28.48 -57.35
C ALA A 296 25.98 27.71 -56.37
N PRO A 297 26.12 26.38 -56.24
CA PRO A 297 25.39 25.63 -55.24
C PRO A 297 25.86 25.98 -53.81
N ALA A 298 25.02 25.68 -52.81
CA ALA A 298 25.35 25.91 -51.42
C ALA A 298 26.68 25.23 -51.02
N GLY A 299 27.54 25.94 -50.30
CA GLY A 299 28.87 25.45 -49.93
C GLY A 299 29.96 25.71 -50.98
N TRP A 300 29.63 26.38 -52.09
CA TRP A 300 30.57 26.75 -53.16
C TRP A 300 30.50 28.24 -53.47
N LEU A 301 31.61 28.80 -53.92
CA LEU A 301 31.72 30.18 -54.43
C LEU A 301 32.11 30.15 -55.90
N ILE A 302 31.62 31.10 -56.70
CA ILE A 302 32.07 31.25 -58.09
C ILE A 302 33.55 31.67 -58.10
N ALA A 303 34.36 31.03 -58.94
CA ALA A 303 35.77 31.35 -59.12
C ALA A 303 35.94 32.53 -60.11
N ASP A 304 35.54 33.73 -59.69
CA ASP A 304 35.52 34.95 -60.53
C ASP A 304 36.56 36.01 -60.13
N GLY A 305 37.52 35.66 -59.28
CA GLY A 305 38.57 36.59 -58.86
C GLY A 305 38.18 37.57 -57.75
N ARG A 306 36.93 37.56 -57.26
CA ARG A 306 36.51 38.50 -56.21
C ARG A 306 37.29 38.29 -54.92
N THR A 307 37.41 39.35 -54.13
CA THR A 307 37.98 39.30 -52.77
C THR A 307 36.88 38.99 -51.75
N ILE A 308 37.15 38.08 -50.82
CA ILE A 308 36.19 37.61 -49.79
C ILE A 308 36.79 37.66 -48.38
N ALA A 309 35.94 37.61 -47.35
CA ALA A 309 36.35 37.70 -45.94
C ALA A 309 36.89 36.35 -45.41
N ARG A 310 38.08 36.39 -44.78
CA ARG A 310 38.71 35.21 -44.13
C ARG A 310 37.85 34.66 -42.99
N LYS A 311 37.14 35.53 -42.27
CA LYS A 311 36.26 35.17 -41.14
C LYS A 311 35.11 34.26 -41.58
N ASP A 312 34.55 34.52 -42.76
CA ASP A 312 33.40 33.78 -43.27
C ASP A 312 33.81 32.47 -43.95
N TYR A 313 35.06 32.41 -44.46
CA TYR A 313 35.59 31.29 -45.22
C TYR A 313 36.97 30.80 -44.70
N PRO A 314 37.09 30.42 -43.42
CA PRO A 314 38.38 30.11 -42.81
C PRO A 314 39.03 28.83 -43.36
N ALA A 315 38.24 27.80 -43.69
CA ALA A 315 38.74 26.56 -44.27
C ALA A 315 39.30 26.77 -45.69
N LEU A 316 38.62 27.59 -46.49
CA LEU A 316 39.09 27.99 -47.80
C LEU A 316 40.39 28.80 -47.73
N PHE A 317 40.47 29.77 -46.82
CA PHE A 317 41.72 30.54 -46.63
C PHE A 317 42.87 29.64 -46.18
N ALA A 318 42.62 28.67 -45.30
CA ALA A 318 43.63 27.68 -44.92
C ALA A 318 44.11 26.84 -46.12
N ALA A 319 43.24 26.57 -47.09
CA ALA A 319 43.56 25.77 -48.27
C ALA A 319 44.32 26.54 -49.36
N ILE A 320 43.92 27.79 -49.68
CA ILE A 320 44.48 28.53 -50.82
C ILE A 320 45.27 29.79 -50.44
N GLY A 321 45.17 30.25 -49.19
CA GLY A 321 45.86 31.45 -48.70
C GLY A 321 45.60 32.69 -49.55
N GLY A 322 46.64 33.48 -49.78
CA GLY A 322 46.63 34.66 -50.65
C GLY A 322 47.06 34.40 -52.10
N LEU A 323 47.11 33.13 -52.55
CA LEU A 323 47.68 32.74 -53.85
C LEU A 323 47.08 33.49 -55.04
N TYR A 324 45.77 33.76 -54.99
CA TYR A 324 45.03 34.44 -56.05
C TYR A 324 44.72 35.92 -55.72
N GLY A 325 45.42 36.48 -54.73
CA GLY A 325 45.27 37.85 -54.28
C GLY A 325 45.32 37.93 -52.76
N ASN A 326 46.14 38.84 -52.23
CA ASN A 326 46.30 38.99 -50.78
C ASN A 326 45.13 39.73 -50.11
N GLY A 327 44.15 40.23 -50.88
CA GLY A 327 43.12 41.13 -50.39
C GLY A 327 43.74 42.36 -49.72
N ASP A 328 43.24 42.68 -48.53
CA ASP A 328 43.77 43.71 -47.62
C ASP A 328 44.98 43.25 -46.78
N GLY A 329 45.48 42.03 -46.98
CA GLY A 329 46.59 41.45 -46.23
C GLY A 329 46.23 40.91 -44.84
N SER A 330 45.02 41.17 -44.33
CA SER A 330 44.63 40.85 -42.95
C SER A 330 43.31 40.11 -42.84
N THR A 331 42.21 40.69 -43.33
CA THR A 331 40.85 40.18 -43.11
C THR A 331 40.23 39.56 -44.36
N THR A 332 40.87 39.71 -45.52
CA THR A 332 40.35 39.25 -46.81
C THR A 332 41.41 38.51 -47.65
N PHE A 333 40.96 37.80 -48.69
CA PHE A 333 41.80 37.11 -49.67
C PHE A 333 41.07 36.96 -51.01
N GLY A 334 41.81 36.79 -52.09
CA GLY A 334 41.29 36.66 -53.46
C GLY A 334 40.95 35.22 -53.84
N LEU A 335 39.86 35.04 -54.57
CA LEU A 335 39.53 33.79 -55.26
C LEU A 335 40.31 33.67 -56.58
N PRO A 336 40.51 32.46 -57.13
CA PRO A 336 40.94 32.32 -58.51
C PRO A 336 39.90 32.95 -59.45
N ASN A 337 40.36 33.55 -60.56
CA ASN A 337 39.49 33.93 -61.66
C ASN A 337 39.66 32.92 -62.80
N LEU A 338 38.68 32.04 -62.95
CA LEU A 338 38.67 30.99 -63.98
C LEU A 338 37.62 31.27 -65.06
N CYS A 339 36.99 32.44 -65.03
CA CYS A 339 35.96 32.83 -65.98
C CYS A 339 36.58 33.03 -67.37
N GLY A 340 36.23 32.15 -68.32
CA GLY A 340 36.72 32.22 -69.70
C GLY A 340 38.09 31.57 -69.93
N GLU A 341 38.70 31.01 -68.90
CA GLU A 341 40.03 30.40 -68.96
C GLU A 341 39.98 28.92 -69.34
N PHE A 342 40.97 28.46 -70.11
CA PHE A 342 41.24 27.04 -70.29
C PHE A 342 42.18 26.54 -69.19
N ILE A 343 41.82 25.46 -68.52
CA ILE A 343 42.67 24.88 -67.46
C ILE A 343 43.69 23.93 -68.06
N ARG A 344 44.94 24.11 -67.64
CA ARG A 344 46.04 23.17 -67.85
C ARG A 344 46.38 22.44 -66.56
N GLY A 345 46.93 21.24 -66.70
CA GLY A 345 47.58 20.56 -65.59
C GLY A 345 48.82 21.34 -65.15
N TRP A 346 49.04 21.42 -63.84
CA TRP A 346 50.28 21.93 -63.27
C TRP A 346 51.43 20.95 -63.57
N ASP A 347 52.59 21.44 -64.01
CA ASP A 347 53.71 20.56 -64.40
C ASP A 347 54.16 19.66 -63.25
N TYR A 348 54.12 20.18 -62.02
CA TYR A 348 54.49 19.46 -60.79
C TYR A 348 55.82 18.68 -60.92
N GLY A 349 56.80 19.27 -61.60
CA GLY A 349 58.14 18.68 -61.77
C GLY A 349 58.23 17.60 -62.86
N ARG A 350 57.20 17.42 -63.69
CA ARG A 350 57.21 16.48 -64.82
C ARG A 350 58.19 16.90 -65.92
N GLY A 351 58.50 18.18 -66.05
CA GLY A 351 59.50 18.67 -66.99
C GLY A 351 58.97 19.06 -68.38
N VAL A 352 57.65 19.15 -68.57
CA VAL A 352 57.01 19.48 -69.86
C VAL A 352 56.64 20.97 -69.96
N ASP A 353 56.21 21.58 -68.86
CA ASP A 353 55.85 23.01 -68.77
C ASP A 353 56.59 23.69 -67.60
N THR A 354 57.93 23.63 -67.63
CA THR A 354 58.81 23.99 -66.50
C THR A 354 58.89 25.48 -66.17
N ASN A 355 58.57 26.35 -67.13
CA ASN A 355 58.72 27.80 -66.99
C ASN A 355 57.42 28.50 -66.55
N ARG A 356 56.44 27.74 -66.06
CA ARG A 356 55.17 28.26 -65.56
C ARG A 356 55.07 27.96 -64.08
N ASN A 357 54.50 28.88 -63.30
CA ASN A 357 54.31 28.75 -61.85
C ASN A 357 52.86 28.36 -61.51
N PHE A 358 52.64 27.73 -60.35
CA PHE A 358 51.31 27.24 -59.97
C PHE A 358 50.35 28.42 -59.86
N GLY A 359 49.13 28.27 -60.38
CA GLY A 359 48.12 29.32 -60.38
C GLY A 359 48.40 30.50 -61.31
N THR A 360 49.45 30.46 -62.15
CA THR A 360 49.75 31.56 -63.10
C THR A 360 48.98 31.45 -64.42
N LEU A 361 48.54 32.60 -64.91
CA LEU A 361 47.92 32.76 -66.22
C LEU A 361 48.96 32.63 -67.34
N GLN A 362 48.50 32.17 -68.50
CA GLN A 362 49.27 32.18 -69.73
C GLN A 362 48.36 32.74 -70.83
N THR A 363 48.88 33.69 -71.61
CA THR A 363 48.21 34.18 -72.82
C THR A 363 48.18 33.09 -73.89
N ASP A 364 47.32 33.27 -74.88
CA ASP A 364 47.32 32.44 -76.07
C ASP A 364 48.71 32.42 -76.75
N GLY A 365 48.98 31.33 -77.45
CA GLY A 365 50.24 31.15 -78.15
C GLY A 365 50.13 30.06 -79.22
N ILE A 366 50.73 30.32 -80.38
CA ILE A 366 50.85 29.36 -81.48
C ILE A 366 52.33 29.05 -81.64
N LYS A 367 52.66 27.76 -81.86
CA LYS A 367 54.04 27.37 -82.15
C LYS A 367 54.53 28.11 -83.40
N ASP A 368 55.75 28.65 -83.34
CA ASP A 368 56.40 29.20 -84.52
C ASP A 368 56.37 28.16 -85.64
N HIS A 369 55.90 28.57 -86.81
CA HIS A 369 55.75 27.69 -87.96
C HIS A 369 55.93 28.49 -89.25
N LYS A 370 56.43 27.79 -90.27
CA LYS A 370 56.69 28.35 -91.60
C LYS A 370 55.83 27.64 -92.62
N HIS A 371 55.31 28.39 -93.58
CA HIS A 371 54.64 27.84 -94.76
C HIS A 371 55.59 27.98 -95.95
N ALA A 372 55.78 26.90 -96.71
CA ALA A 372 56.47 26.98 -97.99
C ALA A 372 55.49 27.54 -99.03
N GLY A 373 55.70 28.79 -99.45
CA GLY A 373 54.99 29.33 -100.60
C GLY A 373 55.49 28.64 -101.87
N LEU A 374 54.68 27.76 -102.46
CA LEU A 374 54.97 27.19 -103.78
C LEU A 374 54.60 28.22 -104.85
N ILE A 375 55.59 28.93 -105.38
CA ILE A 375 55.41 29.72 -106.60
C ILE A 375 55.68 28.78 -107.77
N ASN A 376 54.62 28.32 -108.42
CA ASN A 376 54.74 27.50 -109.61
C ASN A 376 55.05 28.42 -110.81
N SER A 377 56.32 28.63 -111.11
CA SER A 377 56.72 29.34 -112.33
C SER A 377 56.62 28.37 -113.53
N PRO A 378 55.83 28.66 -114.57
CA PRO A 378 55.77 27.84 -115.79
C PRO A 378 57.07 27.89 -116.62
N TYR A 379 58.05 28.70 -116.23
CA TYR A 379 59.37 28.78 -116.85
C TYR A 379 60.40 28.29 -115.82
N GLY A 380 61.03 27.14 -116.10
CA GLY A 380 61.80 26.31 -115.16
C GLY A 380 63.12 26.88 -114.62
N ASP A 381 63.09 28.10 -114.09
CA ASP A 381 64.24 28.76 -113.48
C ASP A 381 64.24 28.56 -111.95
N ASN A 382 65.17 27.73 -111.46
CA ASN A 382 65.37 27.42 -110.04
C ASN A 382 66.23 28.48 -109.31
N TRP A 383 65.88 29.76 -109.43
CA TRP A 383 66.56 30.84 -108.70
C TRP A 383 65.56 31.62 -107.87
N ASN A 384 65.51 31.30 -106.57
CA ASN A 384 64.75 32.07 -105.59
C ASN A 384 65.54 33.34 -105.24
N TYR A 385 65.54 34.31 -106.17
CA TYR A 385 66.10 35.64 -105.97
C TYR A 385 64.94 36.63 -106.02
N ILE A 386 64.50 37.09 -104.85
CA ILE A 386 63.58 38.23 -104.75
C ILE A 386 64.37 39.46 -105.21
N TYR A 387 64.33 39.76 -106.50
CA TYR A 387 64.90 40.99 -107.05
C TYR A 387 64.08 42.18 -106.53
N GLY A 388 64.59 42.86 -105.52
CA GLY A 388 64.25 44.26 -105.27
C GLY A 388 64.78 45.10 -106.43
N TYR A 389 63.99 45.28 -107.49
CA TYR A 389 64.35 46.18 -108.58
C TYR A 389 64.41 47.62 -108.06
N LYS A 390 65.62 48.14 -107.86
CA LYS A 390 65.85 49.59 -107.76
C LYS A 390 65.73 50.20 -109.16
N ASN A 391 64.53 50.63 -109.53
CA ASN A 391 64.37 51.47 -110.71
C ASN A 391 64.45 52.94 -110.29
N ASN A 392 65.63 53.54 -110.52
CA ASN A 392 65.76 55.00 -110.63
C ASN A 392 65.01 55.45 -111.89
N GLY A 393 63.76 55.90 -111.75
CA GLY A 393 62.96 56.49 -112.84
C GLY A 393 61.48 56.60 -112.48
N PRO A 394 60.79 57.73 -112.73
CA PRO A 394 59.45 58.01 -112.23
C PRO A 394 58.40 57.39 -113.15
N THR A 395 58.27 56.07 -113.12
CA THR A 395 57.11 55.38 -113.68
C THR A 395 56.76 54.25 -112.73
N ALA A 396 55.71 54.47 -111.95
CA ALA A 396 55.09 53.47 -111.08
C ALA A 396 54.66 52.27 -111.93
N ALA A 397 55.54 51.28 -112.06
CA ALA A 397 55.17 49.97 -112.57
C ALA A 397 54.43 49.25 -111.43
N THR A 398 53.10 49.36 -111.45
CA THR A 398 52.19 48.52 -110.66
C THR A 398 52.31 47.08 -111.17
N GLY A 399 53.35 46.37 -110.75
CA GLY A 399 53.50 44.94 -110.97
C GLY A 399 52.53 44.19 -110.06
N GLY A 400 51.26 44.13 -110.48
CA GLY A 400 50.23 43.35 -109.80
C GLY A 400 50.58 41.86 -109.82
N ILE A 401 50.58 41.25 -108.64
CA ILE A 401 50.56 39.79 -108.50
C ILE A 401 49.25 39.33 -109.16
N GLY A 402 49.34 38.48 -110.19
CA GLY A 402 48.19 38.03 -110.97
C GLY A 402 47.04 37.58 -110.06
N ALA A 403 45.86 38.16 -110.29
CA ALA A 403 44.66 37.88 -109.54
C ALA A 403 44.29 36.38 -109.65
N PHE A 404 44.32 35.67 -108.54
CA PHE A 404 43.65 34.38 -108.40
C PHE A 404 42.13 34.64 -108.29
N PRO A 405 41.26 33.80 -108.90
CA PRO A 405 39.82 33.99 -108.80
C PRO A 405 39.37 33.86 -107.33
N GLY A 406 38.81 34.92 -106.76
CA GLY A 406 38.17 34.91 -105.42
C GLY A 406 38.79 35.81 -104.34
N VAL A 407 39.86 36.58 -104.63
CA VAL A 407 40.46 37.48 -103.62
C VAL A 407 39.88 38.90 -103.76
N GLN A 408 39.17 39.36 -102.74
CA GLN A 408 38.74 40.76 -102.62
C GLN A 408 39.97 41.65 -102.42
N THR A 409 40.12 42.66 -103.28
CA THR A 409 41.11 43.73 -103.13
C THR A 409 40.78 44.55 -101.88
N LEU A 410 41.67 44.54 -100.88
CA LEU A 410 41.62 45.48 -99.76
C LEU A 410 42.77 46.49 -99.86
N PRO A 411 42.59 47.69 -99.27
CA PRO A 411 43.33 48.89 -99.64
C PRO A 411 44.75 48.90 -99.05
N GLN A 412 45.71 49.23 -99.92
CA GLN A 412 46.95 49.97 -99.65
C GLN A 412 47.67 49.67 -98.32
N ILE A 413 48.59 48.69 -98.35
CA ILE A 413 49.60 48.52 -97.30
C ILE A 413 50.66 49.61 -97.46
N ALA A 414 50.96 50.31 -96.37
CA ALA A 414 52.01 51.33 -96.27
C ALA A 414 53.40 50.74 -96.63
N PRO A 415 54.28 51.50 -97.30
CA PRO A 415 55.59 50.99 -97.70
C PRO A 415 56.46 50.69 -96.48
N VAL A 416 56.78 49.42 -96.28
CA VAL A 416 57.80 49.00 -95.31
C VAL A 416 59.18 49.32 -95.90
N SER A 417 59.87 50.28 -95.30
CA SER A 417 61.26 50.63 -95.62
C SER A 417 62.15 49.39 -95.49
N HIS A 418 62.78 48.96 -96.59
CA HIS A 418 63.79 47.91 -96.58
C HIS A 418 65.12 48.48 -96.08
N ASP A 419 65.40 48.31 -94.79
CA ASP A 419 66.66 48.63 -94.12
C ASP A 419 67.66 47.47 -94.18
N GLY A 420 67.78 46.80 -95.35
CA GLY A 420 68.86 45.86 -95.65
C GLY A 420 69.04 44.66 -94.69
N ASN A 421 68.12 44.44 -93.76
CA ASN A 421 68.16 43.35 -92.80
C ASN A 421 67.47 42.10 -93.39
N PRO A 422 68.19 40.96 -93.57
CA PRO A 422 67.61 39.73 -94.10
C PRO A 422 66.57 39.07 -93.18
N ASN A 423 66.28 39.66 -92.01
CA ASN A 423 65.26 39.19 -91.07
C ASN A 423 63.90 39.91 -91.19
N ASN A 424 63.69 40.74 -92.22
CA ASN A 424 62.41 41.42 -92.41
C ASN A 424 61.38 40.47 -93.04
N ALA A 425 60.47 39.96 -92.22
CA ALA A 425 59.39 39.06 -92.62
C ALA A 425 58.47 39.70 -93.67
N ILE A 426 58.39 39.09 -94.85
CA ILE A 426 57.32 39.36 -95.81
C ILE A 426 56.02 38.80 -95.20
N GLN A 427 55.14 39.67 -94.70
CA GLN A 427 53.81 39.27 -94.22
C GLN A 427 52.86 39.03 -95.39
N THR A 428 52.73 37.78 -95.80
CA THR A 428 51.65 37.32 -96.70
C THR A 428 50.42 36.95 -95.87
N TYR A 429 49.36 37.77 -95.92
CA TYR A 429 48.07 37.46 -95.29
C TYR A 429 47.28 36.50 -96.18
N ILE A 430 47.10 35.24 -95.73
CA ILE A 430 46.15 34.31 -96.33
C ILE A 430 44.88 34.35 -95.45
N THR A 431 43.83 35.01 -95.94
CA THR A 431 42.53 35.06 -95.27
C THR A 431 41.74 33.79 -95.62
N LEU A 432 41.78 32.80 -94.74
CA LEU A 432 40.76 31.74 -94.71
C LEU A 432 39.66 32.22 -93.74
N ASN A 433 38.39 31.97 -94.04
CA ASN A 433 37.27 32.25 -93.13
C ASN A 433 37.45 31.45 -91.82
N ALA A 434 38.15 32.05 -90.86
CA ALA A 434 38.47 31.50 -89.55
C ALA A 434 38.04 32.52 -88.50
N SER A 435 37.55 32.04 -87.35
CA SER A 435 37.34 32.89 -86.18
C SER A 435 38.64 33.59 -85.79
N SER A 436 38.56 34.76 -85.14
CA SER A 436 39.71 35.57 -84.70
C SER A 436 40.67 34.89 -83.70
N GLU A 437 40.45 33.62 -83.37
CA GLU A 437 41.14 32.89 -82.31
C GLU A 437 41.23 31.40 -82.67
N THR A 438 42.42 30.82 -82.48
CA THR A 438 42.62 29.36 -82.53
C THR A 438 42.30 28.80 -81.14
N ARG A 439 41.14 28.17 -80.97
CA ARG A 439 40.75 27.52 -79.70
C ARG A 439 40.13 26.14 -79.93
N PRO A 440 40.30 25.18 -78.99
CA PRO A 440 39.55 23.94 -79.01
C PRO A 440 38.04 24.21 -79.00
N ARG A 441 37.24 23.34 -79.64
CA ARG A 441 35.78 23.36 -79.44
C ARG A 441 35.50 23.06 -77.97
N ASN A 442 34.76 23.93 -77.30
CA ASN A 442 34.47 23.82 -75.87
C ASN A 442 33.02 24.24 -75.55
N ILE A 443 32.60 23.94 -74.32
CA ILE A 443 31.37 24.42 -73.69
C ILE A 443 31.75 25.07 -72.36
N ALA A 444 31.16 26.22 -72.03
CA ALA A 444 31.40 26.90 -70.77
C ALA A 444 30.49 26.34 -69.66
N LEU A 445 31.11 25.86 -68.58
CA LEU A 445 30.45 25.49 -67.33
C LEU A 445 30.89 26.46 -66.23
N LEU A 446 30.08 26.64 -65.19
CA LEU A 446 30.40 27.54 -64.09
C LEU A 446 31.50 26.94 -63.21
N ALA A 447 32.68 27.55 -63.22
CA ALA A 447 33.76 27.19 -62.32
C ALA A 447 33.47 27.72 -60.91
N CYS A 448 33.42 26.83 -59.92
CA CYS A 448 33.24 27.17 -58.53
C CYS A 448 34.33 26.53 -57.65
N ILE A 449 34.60 27.14 -56.51
CA ILE A 449 35.53 26.67 -55.48
C ILE A 449 34.79 26.35 -54.18
N LYS A 450 35.08 25.20 -53.59
CA LYS A 450 34.50 24.75 -52.32
C LYS A 450 35.07 25.56 -51.16
N TYR A 451 34.22 26.04 -50.24
CA TYR A 451 34.66 26.73 -49.03
C TYR A 451 34.42 25.96 -47.73
#